data_AF-A0A2C5ZE79-F1
#
_entry.id   AF-A0A2C5ZE79-F1
#
_cell.length_a   1.000
_cell.length_b   1.000
_cell.length_c   1.000
_cell.angle_alpha   90.00
_cell.angle_beta   90.00
_cell.angle_gamma   90.00
#
_symmetry.space_group_name_H-M   'P 1'
#
loop_
_entity.id
_entity.type
_entity.pdbx_description
1 polymer ?
#
loop_
_entity_poly.entity_id
_entity_poly.type
_entity_poly.pdbx_seq_one_letter_code
_entity_poly.pdbx_strand_id
1 'polypeptide(L)' 'MVVLQYYETAANLGDTDAMNELARCYLEGLGCKKDKFAAARYYRRAEEAGSKTLGNSWIWKEKYDAKGS' A
#
# COMPACT_ATOMS: atom_id res chain seq x y z
N MET A 1 3.81 -2.59 -16.38
CA MET A 1 4.32 -1.43 -15.63
C MET A 1 3.32 -0.28 -15.51
N VAL A 2 2.22 -0.25 -16.28
CA VAL A 2 1.27 0.88 -16.28
C VAL A 2 0.31 0.90 -15.07
N VAL A 3 0.01 -0.27 -14.48
CA VAL A 3 -0.93 -0.40 -13.35
C VAL A 3 -0.49 0.40 -12.13
N LEU A 4 0.79 0.30 -11.74
CA LEU A 4 1.31 1.04 -10.60
C LEU A 4 1.18 2.55 -10.78
N GLN A 5 1.53 3.05 -11.96
CA GLN A 5 1.45 4.47 -12.27
C GLN A 5 0.01 5.00 -12.30
N TYR A 6 -0.95 4.19 -12.77
CA TYR A 6 -2.38 4.53 -12.74
C TYR A 6 -2.89 4.66 -11.31
N TYR A 7 -2.59 3.68 -10.47
CA TYR A 7 -2.98 3.71 -9.06
C TYR A 7 -2.22 4.79 -8.27
N GLU A 8 -0.97 5.11 -8.59
CA GLU A 8 -0.26 6.26 -8.00
C GLU A 8 -0.93 7.59 -8.34
N THR A 9 -1.40 7.74 -9.57
CA THR A 9 -2.13 8.93 -10.00
C THR A 9 -3.46 9.05 -9.24
N ALA A 10 -4.21 7.95 -9.14
CA ALA A 10 -5.46 7.91 -8.39
C ALA A 10 -5.23 8.11 -6.88
N ALA A 11 -4.19 7.51 -6.31
CA ALA A 11 -3.75 7.77 -4.94
C ALA A 11 -3.42 9.25 -4.72
N ASN A 12 -2.78 9.91 -5.68
CA ASN A 12 -2.49 11.34 -5.60
C ASN A 12 -3.76 12.22 -5.71
N LEU A 13 -4.83 11.69 -6.30
CA LEU A 13 -6.17 12.31 -6.30
C LEU A 13 -6.93 12.07 -4.99
N GLY A 14 -6.34 11.36 -4.02
CA GLY A 14 -6.98 10.99 -2.76
C GLY A 14 -7.84 9.74 -2.86
N ASP A 15 -7.75 8.99 -3.96
CA ASP A 15 -8.46 7.72 -4.11
C ASP A 15 -7.76 6.65 -3.26
N THR A 16 -8.45 6.26 -2.20
CA THR A 16 -7.90 5.33 -1.22
C THR A 16 -8.02 3.87 -1.64
N ASP A 17 -9.02 3.54 -2.46
CA ASP A 17 -9.15 2.23 -3.08
C ASP A 17 -7.97 1.95 -4.01
N ALA A 18 -7.53 2.95 -4.79
CA ALA A 18 -6.34 2.84 -5.61
C ALA A 18 -5.06 2.59 -4.79
N MET A 19 -4.90 3.25 -3.63
CA MET A 19 -3.77 2.99 -2.73
C MET A 19 -3.77 1.55 -2.22
N ASN A 20 -4.95 1.02 -1.88
CA ASN A 20 -5.12 -0.36 -1.40
C ASN A 20 -4.82 -1.39 -2.50
N GLU A 21 -5.27 -1.13 -3.72
CA GLU A 21 -5.04 -2.00 -4.86
C GLU A 21 -3.56 -2.00 -5.29
N LEU A 22 -2.91 -0.83 -5.21
CA LEU A 22 -1.46 -0.71 -5.42
C LEU A 22 -0.68 -1.53 -4.39
N ALA A 23 -1.05 -1.40 -3.11
CA ALA A 23 -0.43 -2.14 -2.03
C ALA A 23 -0.62 -3.65 -2.21
N ARG A 24 -1.82 -4.09 -2.62
CA ARG A 24 -2.12 -5.47 -2.96
C ARG A 24 -1.29 -5.97 -4.15
N CYS A 25 -1.13 -5.16 -5.19
CA CYS A 25 -0.29 -5.49 -6.34
C CYS A 25 1.16 -5.76 -5.92
N TYR A 26 1.73 -4.95 -5.02
CA TYR A 26 3.06 -5.19 -4.45
C TYR A 26 3.13 -6.44 -3.55
N LEU A 27 2.05 -6.79 -2.87
CA LEU A 27 1.95 -7.96 -2.02
C LEU A 27 1.87 -9.26 -2.82
N GLU A 28 1.05 -9.27 -3.86
CA GLU A 28 0.82 -10.41 -4.75
C GLU A 28 1.88 -10.50 -5.86
N GLY A 29 2.62 -9.43 -6.13
CA GLY A 29 3.58 -9.36 -7.23
C GLY A 29 2.89 -9.30 -8.60
N LEU A 30 1.70 -8.71 -8.65
CA LEU A 30 0.92 -8.55 -9.88
C LEU A 30 1.53 -7.42 -10.70
N GLY A 31 2.23 -7.79 -11.77
CA GLY A 31 2.85 -6.82 -12.69
C GLY A 31 4.08 -6.08 -12.13
N CYS A 32 4.54 -6.43 -10.93
CA CYS A 32 5.76 -5.91 -10.29
C CYS A 32 6.39 -6.97 -9.37
N LYS A 33 7.63 -6.73 -8.93
CA LYS A 33 8.31 -7.63 -7.99
C LYS A 33 7.63 -7.53 -6.63
N LYS A 34 7.40 -8.68 -5.98
CA LYS A 34 6.80 -8.74 -4.64
C LYS A 34 7.61 -7.90 -3.65
N ASP A 35 6.99 -6.86 -3.11
CA ASP A 35 7.61 -5.96 -2.15
C ASP A 35 6.64 -5.64 -1.01
N LYS A 36 6.76 -6.39 0.08
CA LYS A 36 5.87 -6.24 1.23
C LYS A 36 6.11 -4.93 1.99
N PHE A 37 7.30 -4.35 1.88
CA PHE A 37 7.61 -3.06 2.50
C PHE A 37 6.92 -1.92 1.76
N ALA A 38 7.00 -1.92 0.42
CA ALA A 38 6.25 -1.00 -0.42
C ALA A 38 4.74 -1.13 -0.16
N ALA A 39 4.21 -2.36 -0.13
CA ALA A 39 2.80 -2.62 0.18
C ALA A 39 2.38 -2.01 1.54
N ALA A 40 3.15 -2.25 2.60
CA ALA A 40 2.86 -1.70 3.92
C ALA A 40 2.88 -0.17 3.94
N ARG A 41 3.80 0.47 3.20
CA ARG A 41 3.87 1.93 3.07
C ARG A 41 2.62 2.52 2.41
N TYR A 42 2.12 1.89 1.35
CA TYR A 42 0.91 2.35 0.65
C TYR A 42 -0.35 2.13 1.48
N TYR A 43 -0.45 1.02 2.21
CA TYR A 43 -1.54 0.82 3.16
C TYR A 43 -1.57 1.87 4.27
N ARG A 44 -0.42 2.25 4.83
CA ARG A 44 -0.38 3.36 5.82
C ARG A 44 -0.84 4.67 5.20
N ARG A 45 -0.43 4.97 3.97
CA ARG A 45 -0.87 6.18 3.26
C ARG A 45 -2.38 6.17 3.02
N ALA A 46 -2.96 5.01 2.72
CA ALA A 46 -4.42 4.84 2.60
C ALA A 46 -5.12 5.09 3.95
N GLU A 47 -4.57 4.60 5.06
CA GLU A 47 -5.09 4.87 6.40
C GLU A 47 -5.00 6.36 6.77
N GLU A 48 -3.89 7.03 6.42
CA GLU A 48 -3.71 8.48 6.61
C GLU A 48 -4.69 9.31 5.77
N ALA A 49 -5.04 8.82 4.58
CA ALA A 49 -6.04 9.44 3.70
C ALA A 49 -7.50 9.14 4.10
N GLY A 50 -7.72 8.36 5.18
CA GLY A 50 -9.04 8.09 5.75
C GLY A 50 -9.64 6.72 5.40
N SER A 51 -8.94 5.90 4.62
CA SER A 51 -9.36 4.52 4.33
C SER A 51 -8.63 3.55 5.23
N LYS A 52 -9.23 3.34 6.40
CA LYS A 52 -8.83 2.27 7.30
C LYS A 52 -9.22 0.94 6.71
N THR A 53 -8.25 0.28 6.11
CA THR A 53 -8.45 -1.08 5.62
C THR A 53 -8.38 -2.02 6.81
N LEU A 54 -9.54 -2.32 7.38
CA LEU A 54 -9.70 -3.21 8.52
C LEU A 54 -9.13 -4.59 8.15
N GLY A 55 -8.01 -4.99 8.76
CA GLY A 55 -7.33 -6.28 8.46
C GLY A 55 -5.85 -6.15 8.10
N ASN A 56 -5.36 -4.93 7.87
CA ASN A 56 -3.94 -4.69 7.59
C ASN A 56 -3.05 -4.56 8.83
N SER A 57 -3.42 -5.15 9.98
CA SER A 57 -2.62 -5.11 11.22
C SER A 57 -1.18 -5.63 11.06
N TRP A 58 -0.90 -6.38 9.99
CA TRP A 58 0.43 -6.84 9.65
C TRP A 58 1.38 -5.72 9.17
N ILE A 59 0.86 -4.57 8.72
CA ILE A 59 1.67 -3.42 8.26
C ILE A 59 2.43 -2.75 9.41
N TRP A 60 1.94 -2.91 10.64
CA TRP A 60 2.53 -2.39 11.88
C TRP A 60 3.40 -3.43 12.60
N LYS A 61 3.55 -4.64 12.04
CA LYS A 61 4.49 -5.61 12.63
C LYS A 61 5.92 -5.11 12.44
N GLU A 62 6.74 -5.23 13.48
CA GLU A 62 8.15 -4.78 13.52
C GLU A 62 8.98 -5.17 12.28
N LYS A 63 8.72 -6.35 11.70
CA LYS A 63 9.35 -6.80 10.45
C LYS A 63 9.06 -5.96 9.19
N TYR A 64 7.99 -5.17 9.19
CA TYR A 64 7.54 -4.29 8.10
C TYR A 64 7.33 -2.85 8.58
N ASP A 65 7.52 -2.60 9.87
CA ASP A 65 7.40 -1.30 10.49
C ASP A 65 8.76 -0.60 10.49
N ALA A 66 8.93 0.37 9.59
CA ALA A 66 10.10 1.23 9.56
C ALA A 66 10.21 2.18 10.79
N LYS A 67 9.26 2.11 11.73
CA LYS A 67 9.29 2.77 13.04
C LYS A 67 9.57 1.74 14.15
N GLY A 68 10.53 0.85 13.90
CA GLY A 68 11.24 0.17 14.97
C GLY A 68 12.25 1.12 15.63
N SER A 69 11.78 1.94 16.58
CA SER A 69 12.50 2.40 17.79
C SER A 69 11.67 3.41 18.58
#